data_AF-A0A2V8U3J1-F1
#
_entry.id   AF-A0A2V8U3J1-F1
#
_cell.length_a   1.000
_cell.length_b   1.000
_cell.length_c   1.000
_cell.angle_alpha   90.00
_cell.angle_beta   90.00
_cell.angle_gamma   90.00
#
_symmetry.space_group_name_H-M   'P 1'
#
loop_
_entity.id
_entity.type
_entity.pdbx_description
1 polymer ?
#
loop_
_entity_poly.entity_id
_entity_poly.type
_entity_poly.pdbx_seq_one_letter_code
_entity_poly.pdbx_strand_id
1 'polypeptide(L)'
;MSESFRAVLASILLPARNGDAPRVLVITSPQPGEGKTTVASNLAIALAEIKHRVLLIDGDLRRPRLHKVFDVANSWGLSDLLCEKDAAVELPIEQLVKKTSVPNLCLLPSGPGPDGIFNYLYS
;
A
#
# COMPACT_ATOMS: atom_id res chain seq x y z
N MET A 1 -6.57 8.51 -17.02
CA MET A 1 -5.24 8.45 -16.36
C MET A 1 -4.31 9.44 -17.08
N SER A 2 -3.62 10.33 -16.37
CA SER A 2 -2.80 11.36 -17.03
C SER A 2 -1.54 10.74 -17.67
N GLU A 3 -1.06 11.33 -18.76
CA GLU A 3 0.14 10.89 -19.49
C GLU A 3 1.37 10.75 -18.58
N SER A 4 1.47 11.58 -17.54
CA SER A 4 2.54 11.54 -16.54
C SER A 4 2.64 10.19 -15.82
N PHE A 5 1.50 9.54 -15.49
CA PHE A 5 1.53 8.21 -14.85
C PHE A 5 1.96 7.11 -15.81
N ARG A 6 1.61 7.22 -17.10
CA ARG A 6 2.04 6.26 -18.13
C ARG A 6 3.55 6.33 -18.35
N ALA A 7 4.13 7.54 -18.34
CA ALA A 7 5.57 7.74 -18.43
C ALA A 7 6.31 7.13 -17.22
N VAL A 8 5.79 7.33 -16.00
CA VAL A 8 6.34 6.73 -14.78
C VAL A 8 6.26 5.20 -14.84
N LEU A 9 5.10 4.64 -15.20
CA LEU A 9 4.95 3.20 -15.42
C LEU A 9 5.96 2.64 -16.40
N ALA A 10 6.12 3.28 -17.56
CA ALA A 10 7.08 2.83 -18.56
C ALA A 10 8.51 2.83 -18.00
N SER A 11 8.91 3.87 -17.27
CA SER A 11 10.25 3.92 -16.65
C SER A 11 10.49 2.83 -15.60
N ILE A 12 9.44 2.41 -14.89
CA ILE A 12 9.49 1.35 -13.87
C ILE A 12 9.50 -0.04 -14.53
N LEU A 13 8.63 -0.26 -15.50
CA LEU A 13 8.43 -1.57 -16.13
C LEU A 13 9.49 -1.88 -17.19
N LEU A 14 10.11 -0.86 -17.77
CA LEU A 14 11.23 -1.05 -18.68
C LEU A 14 12.48 -1.40 -17.87
N PRO A 15 13.00 -2.62 -17.99
CA PRO A 15 14.22 -3.00 -17.31
C PRO A 15 15.38 -2.11 -17.73
N ALA A 16 16.19 -1.69 -16.75
CA ALA A 16 17.40 -0.91 -17.00
C ALA A 16 18.47 -1.79 -17.67
N ARG A 17 18.39 -1.98 -18.99
CA ARG A 17 19.35 -2.60 -19.92
C ARG A 17 19.93 -4.00 -19.57
N ASN A 18 19.84 -4.52 -18.34
CA ASN A 18 20.55 -5.69 -17.81
C ASN A 18 19.86 -6.37 -16.58
N GLY A 19 18.58 -6.12 -16.27
CA GLY A 19 17.94 -6.71 -15.08
C GLY A 19 16.42 -6.88 -15.21
N ASP A 20 15.77 -7.53 -14.23
CA ASP A 20 14.31 -7.63 -14.16
C ASP A 20 13.67 -6.30 -13.69
N ALA A 21 12.41 -6.08 -14.05
CA ALA A 21 11.64 -4.97 -13.50
C ALA A 21 11.54 -5.09 -11.96
N PRO A 22 11.64 -3.96 -11.21
CA PRO A 22 11.57 -3.97 -9.75
C PRO A 22 10.21 -4.51 -9.28
N ARG A 23 10.25 -5.45 -8.32
CA ARG A 23 9.04 -6.02 -7.70
C ARG A 23 8.53 -5.24 -6.50
N VAL A 24 9.37 -4.39 -5.90
CA VAL A 24 9.06 -3.58 -4.72
C VAL A 24 9.48 -2.14 -4.99
N LEU A 25 8.56 -1.21 -4.71
CA LEU A 25 8.75 0.22 -4.90
C LEU A 25 8.35 0.95 -3.62
N VAL A 26 9.19 1.89 -3.19
CA VAL A 26 8.90 2.77 -2.05
C VAL A 26 8.62 4.16 -2.58
N ILE A 27 7.48 4.74 -2.18
CA ILE A 27 7.09 6.10 -2.54
C ILE A 27 7.13 6.93 -1.27
N THR A 28 7.99 7.94 -1.24
CA THR A 28 8.16 8.88 -0.13
C THR A 28 8.20 10.31 -0.65
N SER A 29 7.96 11.28 0.23
CA SER A 29 8.08 12.70 -0.08
C SER A 29 8.78 13.43 1.06
N PRO A 30 9.58 14.47 0.78
CA PRO A 30 10.30 15.21 1.81
C PRO A 30 9.37 15.89 2.83
N GLN A 31 8.14 16.24 2.45
CA GLN A 31 7.19 16.93 3.33
C GLN A 31 5.79 16.28 3.31
N PRO A 32 5.01 16.39 4.40
CA PRO A 32 3.60 16.04 4.40
C PRO A 32 2.81 16.89 3.39
N GLY A 33 1.86 16.28 2.69
CA GLY A 33 0.96 16.99 1.78
C GLY A 33 1.42 17.08 0.32
N GLU A 34 2.62 16.61 -0.01
CA GLU A 34 3.17 16.66 -1.39
C GLU A 34 2.60 15.59 -2.33
N GLY A 35 1.46 15.00 -2.00
CA GLY A 35 0.76 14.09 -2.90
C GLY A 35 1.32 12.66 -2.99
N LYS A 36 2.26 12.24 -2.13
CA LYS A 36 2.80 10.86 -2.12
C LYS A 36 1.70 9.78 -2.14
N THR A 37 0.64 9.96 -1.35
CA THR A 37 -0.51 9.04 -1.29
C THR A 37 -1.25 9.02 -2.63
N THR A 38 -1.45 10.19 -3.25
CA THR A 38 -2.08 10.32 -4.57
C THR A 38 -1.25 9.61 -5.63
N VAL A 39 0.07 9.82 -5.64
CA VAL A 39 0.98 9.19 -6.59
C VAL A 39 0.98 7.67 -6.41
N ALA A 40 1.13 7.19 -5.17
CA ALA A 40 1.13 5.76 -4.87
C ALA A 40 -0.18 5.07 -5.24
N SER A 41 -1.32 5.69 -4.92
CA SER A 41 -2.64 5.12 -5.23
C SER A 41 -2.86 5.02 -6.74
N ASN A 42 -2.58 6.11 -7.47
CA ASN A 42 -2.78 6.12 -8.93
C ASN A 42 -1.81 5.18 -9.64
N LEU A 43 -0.55 5.08 -9.19
CA LEU A 43 0.41 4.14 -9.76
C LEU A 43 -0.02 2.68 -9.53
N ALA A 44 -0.51 2.35 -8.33
CA ALA A 44 -1.00 1.01 -8.02
C ALA A 44 -2.22 0.64 -8.87
N ILE A 45 -3.16 1.57 -9.06
CA ILE A 45 -4.30 1.40 -9.96
C ILE A 45 -3.82 1.17 -11.39
N ALA A 46 -2.87 1.99 -11.87
CA ALA A 46 -2.33 1.89 -13.22
C ALA A 46 -1.68 0.53 -13.50
N LEU A 47 -0.88 0.02 -12.56
CA LEU A 47 -0.30 -1.32 -12.64
C LEU A 47 -1.37 -2.41 -12.64
N ALA A 48 -2.40 -2.28 -11.80
CA ALA A 48 -3.48 -3.25 -11.71
C ALA A 48 -4.36 -3.30 -12.99
N GLU A 49 -4.60 -2.14 -13.61
CA GLU A 49 -5.33 -1.99 -14.88
C GLU A 49 -4.63 -2.72 -16.03
N ILE A 50 -3.29 -2.67 -16.08
CA ILE A 50 -2.48 -3.46 -17.02
C ILE A 50 -2.24 -4.91 -16.55
N LYS A 51 -3.11 -5.42 -15.68
CA LYS A 51 -3.20 -6.83 -15.23
C LYS A 51 -2.05 -7.32 -14.34
N HIS A 52 -1.22 -6.44 -13.80
CA HIS A 52 -0.30 -6.85 -12.73
C HIS A 52 -1.08 -7.13 -11.44
N ARG A 53 -0.64 -8.13 -10.67
CA ARG A 53 -1.11 -8.35 -9.30
C ARG A 53 -0.36 -7.40 -8.38
N VAL A 54 -1.08 -6.44 -7.81
CA VAL A 54 -0.48 -5.35 -7.02
C VAL A 54 -0.93 -5.46 -5.57
N LEU A 55 0.05 -5.40 -4.66
CA LEU A 55 -0.18 -5.14 -3.25
C LEU A 55 0.30 -3.73 -2.95
N LEU A 56 -0.63 -2.86 -2.58
CA LEU A 56 -0.32 -1.53 -2.05
C LEU A 56 -0.26 -1.63 -0.52
N ILE A 57 0.76 -1.05 0.09
CA ILE A 57 0.98 -1.10 1.55
C ILE A 57 1.02 0.34 2.09
N ASP A 58 0.21 0.66 3.11
CA ASP A 58 0.26 1.95 3.80
C ASP A 58 1.36 1.95 4.87
N GLY A 59 2.55 2.41 4.47
CA GLY A 59 3.68 2.57 5.39
C GLY A 59 3.64 3.83 6.26
N ASP A 60 2.66 4.74 6.08
CA ASP A 60 2.55 5.96 6.87
C ASP A 60 1.74 5.70 8.15
N LEU A 61 2.37 5.07 9.14
CA LEU A 61 1.73 4.72 10.42
C LEU A 61 1.32 5.95 11.26
N ARG A 62 1.84 7.15 10.95
CA ARG A 62 1.55 8.37 11.71
C ARG A 62 0.27 9.04 11.23
N ARG A 63 0.07 9.11 9.91
CA ARG A 63 -1.08 9.77 9.29
C ARG A 63 -1.61 8.95 8.12
N PRO A 64 -2.10 7.72 8.38
CA PRO A 64 -2.52 6.81 7.33
C PRO A 64 -3.73 7.34 6.58
N ARG A 65 -3.74 7.13 5.26
CA ARG A 65 -4.80 7.65 4.38
C ARG A 65 -5.28 6.66 3.34
N LEU A 66 -4.52 5.61 3.02
CA LEU A 66 -4.89 4.71 1.93
C LEU A 66 -6.19 3.97 2.20
N HIS A 67 -6.45 3.59 3.44
CA HIS A 67 -7.72 2.96 3.82
C HIS A 67 -8.95 3.83 3.47
N LYS A 68 -8.83 5.16 3.58
CA LYS A 68 -9.89 6.11 3.19
C LYS A 68 -10.00 6.26 1.67
N VAL A 69 -8.87 6.26 0.97
CA VAL A 69 -8.83 6.36 -0.49
C VAL A 69 -9.51 5.18 -1.15
N PHE A 70 -9.33 3.98 -0.60
CA PHE A 70 -9.86 2.74 -1.14
C PHE A 70 -11.14 2.23 -0.46
N ASP A 71 -11.69 3.01 0.49
CA ASP A 71 -12.89 2.68 1.26
C ASP A 71 -12.85 1.28 1.91
N VAL A 72 -11.78 1.01 2.67
CA VAL A 72 -11.60 -0.24 3.42
C VAL A 72 -11.39 0.02 4.90
N ALA A 73 -11.71 -0.97 5.73
CA ALA A 73 -11.47 -0.92 7.16
C ALA A 73 -9.98 -0.84 7.50
N ASN A 74 -9.63 -0.07 8.53
CA ASN A 74 -8.28 0.09 9.07
C ASN A 74 -8.15 -0.39 10.53
N SER A 75 -8.99 -1.36 10.92
CA SER A 75 -9.00 -1.93 12.28
C SER A 75 -7.82 -2.87 12.53
N TRP A 76 -7.16 -3.33 11.47
CA TRP A 76 -5.98 -4.20 11.50
C TRP A 76 -5.17 -3.94 10.22
N GLY A 77 -3.84 -3.96 10.30
CA GLY A 77 -2.95 -3.75 9.17
C GLY A 77 -1.47 -3.90 9.50
N LEU A 78 -0.63 -3.10 8.82
CA LEU A 78 0.82 -3.20 8.87
C LEU A 78 1.40 -3.10 10.29
N SER A 79 0.88 -2.20 11.14
CA SER A 79 1.34 -2.06 12.52
C SER A 79 1.13 -3.33 13.32
N ASP A 80 -0.04 -3.95 13.19
CA ASP A 80 -0.40 -5.18 13.91
C ASP A 80 0.47 -6.34 13.41
N LEU A 81 0.64 -6.46 12.09
CA LEU A 81 1.50 -7.47 11.47
C LEU A 81 2.97 -7.38 11.93
N LEU A 82 3.47 -6.17 12.18
CA LEU A 82 4.83 -5.97 12.69
C LEU A 82 4.96 -6.33 14.18
N CYS A 83 3.87 -6.24 14.95
CA CYS A 83 3.82 -6.64 16.36
C CYS A 83 3.64 -8.16 16.51
N GLU A 84 2.80 -8.78 15.68
CA GLU A 84 2.52 -10.22 15.67
C GLU A 84 3.45 -10.94 14.70
N LYS A 85 4.68 -11.24 15.15
CA LYS A 85 5.75 -11.83 14.30
C LYS A 85 5.36 -13.11 13.57
N ASP A 86 4.45 -13.90 14.15
CA ASP A 86 4.01 -15.18 13.60
C ASP A 86 2.82 -15.04 12.64
N ALA A 87 2.08 -13.93 12.68
CA ALA A 87 0.89 -13.72 11.84
C ALA A 87 1.22 -13.74 10.34
N ALA A 88 2.39 -13.23 9.94
CA ALA A 88 2.84 -13.24 8.55
C ALA A 88 3.16 -14.65 8.02
N VAL A 89 3.43 -15.61 8.93
CA VAL A 89 3.84 -16.98 8.61
C VAL A 89 2.66 -17.95 8.71
N GLU A 90 1.77 -17.72 9.67
CA GLU A 90 0.68 -18.64 10.00
C GLU A 90 -0.62 -18.33 9.27
N LEU A 91 -0.88 -17.06 8.94
CA LEU A 91 -2.14 -16.66 8.32
C LEU A 91 -2.05 -16.63 6.79
N PRO A 92 -3.10 -17.08 6.08
CA PRO A 92 -3.20 -16.89 4.64
C PRO A 92 -3.17 -15.40 4.28
N ILE A 93 -2.50 -15.07 3.15
CA ILE A 93 -2.33 -13.68 2.72
C ILE A 93 -3.67 -12.95 2.51
N GLU A 94 -4.73 -13.68 2.16
CA GLU A 94 -6.08 -13.18 1.97
C GLU A 94 -6.70 -12.64 3.28
N GLN A 95 -6.22 -13.11 4.43
CA GLN A 95 -6.63 -12.60 5.74
C GLN A 95 -5.84 -11.35 6.14
N LEU A 96 -4.60 -11.24 5.64
CA LEU A 96 -3.70 -10.12 5.90
C LEU A 96 -4.02 -8.88 5.05
N VAL A 97 -4.64 -9.06 3.87
CA VAL A 97 -4.87 -7.94 2.93
C VAL A 97 -6.36 -7.67 2.73
N LYS A 98 -6.70 -6.42 2.39
CA LYS A 98 -8.04 -6.01 2.01
C LYS A 98 -8.15 -5.95 0.48
N LYS A 99 -9.19 -6.57 -0.07
CA LYS A 99 -9.53 -6.39 -1.48
C LYS A 99 -10.04 -4.96 -1.68
N THR A 100 -9.62 -4.32 -2.75
CA THR A 100 -10.16 -3.02 -3.16
C THR A 100 -11.26 -3.22 -4.22
N SER A 101 -11.98 -2.15 -4.55
CA SER A 101 -12.91 -2.14 -5.69
C SER A 101 -12.20 -2.26 -7.05
N VAL A 102 -10.88 -2.07 -7.08
CA VAL A 102 -10.06 -2.17 -8.29
C VAL A 102 -9.57 -3.62 -8.46
N PRO A 103 -9.90 -4.30 -9.58
CA PRO A 103 -9.43 -5.65 -9.84
C PRO A 103 -7.90 -5.73 -9.83
N ASN A 104 -7.34 -6.85 -9.33
CA ASN A 104 -5.90 -7.09 -9.18
C ASN A 104 -5.16 -6.19 -8.18
N LEU A 105 -5.87 -5.33 -7.45
CA LEU A 105 -5.28 -4.47 -6.41
C LEU A 105 -5.78 -4.86 -5.02
N CYS A 106 -4.84 -5.29 -4.17
CA CYS A 106 -5.06 -5.48 -2.74
C CYS A 106 -4.35 -4.37 -1.95
N LEU A 107 -4.88 -4.06 -0.77
CA LEU A 107 -4.34 -3.08 0.15
C LEU A 107 -4.02 -3.74 1.50
N LEU A 108 -2.79 -3.60 1.97
CA LEU A 108 -2.45 -3.75 3.39
C LEU A 108 -2.50 -2.34 4.00
N PRO A 109 -3.56 -1.98 4.74
CA PRO A 109 -3.65 -0.67 5.36
C PRO A 109 -2.65 -0.57 6.52
N SER A 110 -2.51 0.61 7.12
CA SER A 110 -1.50 0.81 8.17
C SER A 110 -1.80 0.03 9.44
N GLY A 111 -3.07 -0.27 9.69
CA GLY A 111 -3.56 -0.64 11.01
C GLY A 111 -3.94 0.61 11.83
N PRO A 112 -4.49 0.42 13.04
CA PRO A 112 -4.90 1.52 13.90
C PRO A 112 -3.73 2.47 14.15
N GLY A 113 -3.96 3.78 13.97
CA GLY A 113 -2.95 4.79 14.26
C GLY A 113 -2.55 4.80 15.75
N PRO A 114 -1.51 5.55 16.14
CA PRO A 114 -1.06 5.63 17.54
C PRO A 114 -2.19 5.99 18.53
N ASP A 115 -3.18 6.77 18.12
CA ASP A 115 -4.36 7.08 18.95
C ASP A 115 -5.24 5.85 19.23
N GLY A 116 -5.23 4.85 18.33
CA GLY A 116 -5.88 3.55 18.54
C GLY A 116 -5.10 2.61 19.44
N ILE A 117 -3.76 2.72 19.49
CA ILE A 117 -2.90 1.95 20.41
C ILE A 117 -3.22 2.31 21.88
N PHE A 118 -3.58 3.56 22.17
CA PHE A 118 -4.02 3.97 23.51
C PHE A 118 -5.22 3.16 24.02
N ASN A 119 -6.16 2.75 23.16
CA ASN A 119 -7.31 1.94 23.59
C ASN A 119 -6.90 0.53 24.08
N TYR A 120 -5.78 -0.01 23.59
CA TYR A 120 -5.26 -1.31 24.01
C TYR A 120 -4.43 -1.25 25.31
N LEU A 121 -3.97 -0.06 25.71
CA LEU A 121 -3.21 0.13 26.96
C LEU A 121 -4.10 0.35 28.19
N TYR A 122 -5.41 0.57 28.00
CA TYR A 122 -6.40 0.82 29.06
C TYR A 122 -7.57 -0.18 29.07
N SER A 123 -7.44 -1.32 28.39
CA SER A 123 -8.43 -2.42 28.40
C SER A 123 -7.94 -3.60 29.23
#